data_AF-A0A061DQ53-F1
#
_entry.id   AF-A0A061DQ53-F1
#
_cell.length_a   1.000
_cell.length_b   1.000
_cell.length_c   1.000
_cell.angle_alpha   90.00
_cell.angle_beta   90.00
_cell.angle_gamma   90.00
#
_symmetry.space_group_name_H-M   'P 1'
#
loop_
_entity.id
_entity.type
_entity.pdbx_description
1 polymer ?
#
loop_
_entity_poly.entity_id
_entity_poly.type
_entity_poly.pdbx_seq_one_letter_code
_entity_poly.pdbx_strand_id
1 'polypeptide(L)'
;MPCIESHVILSGSIMDERHNGKGHGAIAIDCEMVGGGSDGSIDLCARVCLVDEDENLIFHTYVQPQIPVSNYRYEVTGVTEDHLRDAMPLNEVQDKILKILYNGESVGRIRLDGEKVRLLVGHGIQHDLDCLRMKYPGQLLRDTAKYRPLMKTNLLSHSLKHLTKTYLGYDIQSGIHDPYEDCISVMRLYKRMRGQDHQVEGLGNERANSGFDSIRSTELEKLTPDELYEISISDYKCWCLDLSKECSLGS
;
A
#
# COMPACT_ATOMS: atom_id res chain seq x y z
N MET A 1 -13.00 -4.60 -50.72
CA MET A 1 -13.26 -3.46 -49.81
C MET A 1 -12.09 -3.40 -48.85
N PRO A 2 -11.24 -2.37 -48.91
CA PRO A 2 -9.97 -2.32 -48.18
C PRO A 2 -10.11 -1.68 -46.78
N CYS A 3 -9.12 -1.99 -45.96
CA CYS A 3 -8.87 -1.58 -44.59
C CYS A 3 -9.03 -0.08 -44.34
N ILE A 4 -9.55 0.28 -43.15
CA ILE A 4 -9.47 1.62 -42.59
C ILE A 4 -8.52 1.56 -41.39
N GLU A 5 -7.40 2.25 -41.52
CA GLU A 5 -6.47 2.59 -40.46
C GLU A 5 -7.20 3.44 -39.41
N SER A 6 -7.15 3.06 -38.13
CA SER A 6 -7.50 3.95 -37.03
C SER A 6 -6.23 4.63 -36.52
N HIS A 7 -6.10 5.88 -36.97
CA HIS A 7 -5.12 6.85 -36.52
C HIS A 7 -5.18 7.10 -35.01
N VAL A 8 -3.97 7.18 -34.45
CA VAL A 8 -3.62 7.79 -33.17
C VAL A 8 -4.20 9.21 -33.09
N ILE A 9 -5.01 9.48 -32.06
CA ILE A 9 -5.28 10.84 -31.61
C ILE A 9 -4.71 10.99 -30.19
N LEU A 10 -3.52 11.59 -30.14
CA LEU A 10 -3.00 12.27 -28.97
C LEU A 10 -3.85 13.52 -28.74
N SER A 11 -4.83 13.47 -27.83
CA SER A 11 -5.38 14.67 -27.23
C SER A 11 -4.76 14.83 -25.85
N GLY A 12 -3.75 15.69 -25.78
CA GLY A 12 -3.24 16.21 -24.52
C GLY A 12 -4.34 17.00 -23.83
N SER A 13 -4.81 16.48 -22.70
CA SER A 13 -5.65 17.22 -21.77
C SER A 13 -4.76 17.71 -20.64
N ILE A 14 -4.66 19.02 -20.58
CA ILE A 14 -4.05 19.83 -19.53
C ILE A 14 -4.50 19.29 -18.17
N MET A 15 -3.56 18.71 -17.40
CA MET A 15 -3.81 18.39 -16.01
C MET A 15 -3.93 19.70 -15.23
N ASP A 16 -5.15 19.98 -14.78
CA ASP A 16 -5.50 21.12 -13.92
C ASP A 16 -4.72 21.01 -12.60
N GLU A 17 -3.77 21.91 -12.40
CA GLU A 17 -3.01 22.08 -11.16
C GLU A 17 -3.92 22.61 -10.05
N ARG A 18 -4.73 21.75 -9.43
CA ARG A 18 -5.50 22.11 -8.23
C ARG A 18 -5.55 21.01 -7.17
N HIS A 19 -4.39 20.57 -6.72
CA HIS A 19 -4.27 19.90 -5.41
C HIS A 19 -3.09 20.48 -4.62
N ASN A 20 -3.31 21.68 -4.05
CA ASN A 20 -2.45 22.26 -3.03
C ASN A 20 -2.68 21.56 -1.67
N GLY A 21 -2.37 20.26 -1.62
CA GLY A 21 -2.27 19.46 -0.40
C GLY A 21 -0.81 19.15 -0.13
N LYS A 22 -0.20 19.82 0.86
CA LYS A 22 1.22 19.65 1.26
C LYS A 22 1.48 18.36 2.08
N GLY A 23 0.86 17.23 1.71
CA GLY A 23 1.10 15.89 2.29
C GLY A 23 1.68 14.90 1.28
N HIS A 24 2.19 13.76 1.75
CA HIS A 24 2.60 12.65 0.87
C HIS A 24 1.33 12.12 0.21
N GLY A 25 1.24 12.16 -1.13
CA GLY A 25 0.09 11.57 -1.82
C GLY A 25 0.03 10.07 -1.54
N ALA A 26 -1.17 9.50 -1.41
CA ALA A 26 -1.33 8.07 -1.17
C ALA A 26 -1.70 7.32 -2.46
N ILE A 27 -1.21 6.09 -2.59
CA ILE A 27 -1.54 5.17 -3.68
C ILE A 27 -1.98 3.86 -3.03
N ALA A 28 -3.15 3.36 -3.43
CA ALA A 28 -3.59 2.02 -3.03
C ALA A 28 -3.07 0.98 -4.02
N ILE A 29 -2.74 -0.20 -3.52
CA ILE A 29 -2.34 -1.37 -4.31
C ILE A 29 -3.13 -2.60 -3.88
N ASP A 30 -3.42 -3.45 -4.85
CA ASP A 30 -3.95 -4.79 -4.64
C ASP A 30 -3.49 -5.71 -5.78
N CYS A 31 -3.19 -6.96 -5.45
CA CYS A 31 -2.76 -7.98 -6.41
C CYS A 31 -3.69 -9.21 -6.38
N GLU A 32 -3.87 -9.81 -7.55
CA GLU A 32 -4.41 -11.16 -7.66
C GLU A 32 -3.28 -12.16 -7.86
N MET A 33 -3.35 -13.25 -7.11
CA MET A 33 -2.31 -14.29 -7.07
C MET A 33 -2.80 -15.60 -7.69
N VAL A 34 -1.98 -16.18 -8.56
CA VAL A 34 -2.12 -17.57 -9.02
C VAL A 34 -1.13 -18.47 -8.27
N GLY A 35 -1.43 -19.76 -8.21
CA GLY A 35 -0.58 -20.79 -7.63
C GLY A 35 0.44 -21.36 -8.62
N GLY A 36 1.70 -21.41 -8.20
CA GLY A 36 2.79 -22.11 -8.85
C GLY A 36 3.40 -23.21 -7.96
N GLY A 37 4.44 -23.86 -8.47
CA GLY A 37 5.03 -25.04 -7.83
C GLY A 37 4.23 -26.32 -8.10
N SER A 38 4.77 -27.47 -7.70
CA SER A 38 4.16 -28.78 -7.98
C SER A 38 2.78 -28.97 -7.36
N ASP A 39 2.48 -28.25 -6.28
CA ASP A 39 1.24 -28.33 -5.51
C ASP A 39 0.39 -27.04 -5.55
N GLY A 40 0.84 -25.99 -6.25
CA GLY A 40 0.14 -24.70 -6.32
C GLY A 40 0.25 -23.85 -5.06
N SER A 41 1.15 -24.20 -4.13
CA SER A 41 1.35 -23.52 -2.85
C SER A 41 2.11 -22.20 -2.96
N ILE A 42 2.81 -21.96 -4.07
CA ILE A 42 3.60 -20.74 -4.26
C ILE A 42 2.72 -19.67 -4.87
N ASP A 43 2.50 -18.58 -4.14
CA ASP A 43 1.79 -17.42 -4.67
C ASP A 43 2.63 -16.65 -5.69
N LEU A 44 2.04 -16.39 -6.86
CA LEU A 44 2.63 -15.60 -7.94
C LEU A 44 1.67 -14.47 -8.30
N CYS A 45 2.15 -13.24 -8.27
CA CYS A 45 1.35 -12.10 -8.75
C CYS A 45 1.03 -12.30 -10.23
N ALA A 46 -0.26 -12.21 -10.57
CA ALA A 46 -0.78 -12.40 -11.92
C ALA A 46 -1.55 -11.18 -12.44
N ARG A 47 -2.07 -10.34 -11.54
CA ARG A 47 -2.71 -9.06 -11.88
C ARG A 47 -2.41 -8.08 -10.75
N VAL A 48 -2.17 -6.83 -11.09
CA VAL A 48 -1.92 -5.76 -10.11
C VAL A 48 -2.70 -4.52 -10.48
N CYS A 49 -3.24 -3.82 -9.48
CA CYS A 49 -3.95 -2.56 -9.63
C CYS A 49 -3.36 -1.51 -8.70
N LEU A 50 -3.27 -0.26 -9.17
CA LEU A 50 -2.94 0.91 -8.39
C LEU A 50 -3.93 2.03 -8.66
N VAL A 51 -4.43 2.66 -7.60
CA VAL A 51 -5.32 3.83 -7.68
C VAL A 51 -4.81 4.97 -6.81
N ASP A 52 -5.12 6.20 -7.20
CA ASP A 52 -4.83 7.37 -6.38
C ASP A 52 -5.93 7.67 -5.35
N GLU A 53 -5.76 8.75 -4.60
CA GLU A 53 -6.70 9.18 -3.56
C GLU A 53 -8.05 9.65 -4.10
N ASP A 54 -8.10 10.02 -5.38
CA ASP A 54 -9.29 10.45 -6.09
C ASP A 54 -10.00 9.26 -6.77
N GLU A 55 -9.54 8.04 -6.47
CA GLU A 55 -10.06 6.77 -7.01
C GLU A 55 -9.80 6.60 -8.51
N ASN A 56 -8.86 7.37 -9.08
CA ASN A 56 -8.47 7.20 -10.47
C ASN A 56 -7.54 6.00 -10.63
N LEU A 57 -7.75 5.24 -11.71
CA LEU A 57 -6.87 4.15 -12.11
C LEU A 57 -5.52 4.70 -12.59
N ILE A 58 -4.43 4.37 -11.89
CA ILE A 58 -3.07 4.81 -12.23
C ILE A 58 -2.32 3.73 -13.00
N PHE A 59 -2.44 2.48 -12.56
CA PHE A 59 -1.77 1.36 -13.20
C PHE A 59 -2.58 0.09 -13.01
N HIS A 60 -2.73 -0.67 -14.09
CA HIS A 60 -3.46 -1.93 -14.08
C HIS A 60 -2.93 -2.82 -15.18
N THR A 61 -2.46 -4.00 -14.81
CA THR A 61 -1.90 -4.95 -15.78
C THR A 61 -1.95 -6.37 -15.26
N TYR A 62 -1.94 -7.32 -16.19
CA TYR A 62 -1.52 -8.68 -15.90
C TYR A 62 0.00 -8.75 -15.80
N VAL A 63 0.48 -9.65 -14.95
CA VAL A 63 1.90 -9.84 -14.62
C VAL A 63 2.32 -11.24 -15.06
N GLN A 64 3.44 -11.32 -15.77
CA GLN A 64 3.99 -12.59 -16.22
C GLN A 64 4.53 -13.39 -15.02
N PRO A 65 3.98 -14.59 -14.74
CA PRO A 65 4.46 -15.42 -13.63
C PRO A 65 5.90 -15.89 -13.87
N GLN A 66 6.69 -15.94 -12.80
CA GLN A 66 8.13 -16.28 -12.87
C GLN A 66 8.40 -17.78 -12.99
N ILE A 67 7.39 -18.60 -12.74
CA ILE A 67 7.41 -20.06 -12.88
C ILE A 67 6.07 -20.52 -13.48
N PRO A 68 5.96 -21.75 -14.01
CA PRO A 68 4.70 -22.26 -14.54
C PRO A 68 3.57 -22.22 -13.51
N VAL A 69 2.40 -21.75 -13.96
CA VAL A 69 1.18 -21.73 -13.15
C VAL A 69 0.61 -23.14 -13.08
N SER A 70 0.42 -23.65 -11.87
CA SER A 70 -0.24 -24.95 -11.62
C SER A 70 -1.70 -24.79 -11.19
N ASN A 71 -2.08 -23.62 -10.66
CA ASN A 71 -3.46 -23.33 -10.29
C ASN A 71 -3.78 -21.84 -10.49
N TYR A 72 -4.66 -21.51 -11.43
CA TYR A 72 -5.06 -20.12 -11.70
C TYR A 72 -6.01 -19.53 -10.66
N ARG A 73 -6.61 -20.35 -9.80
CA ARG A 73 -7.60 -19.92 -8.79
C ARG A 73 -8.77 -19.14 -9.41
N TYR A 74 -9.25 -19.63 -10.55
CA TYR A 74 -10.26 -18.99 -11.41
C TYR A 74 -11.47 -18.42 -10.64
N GLU A 75 -12.01 -19.19 -9.70
CA GLU A 75 -13.19 -18.81 -8.90
C GLU A 75 -12.97 -17.54 -8.06
N VAL A 76 -11.72 -17.22 -7.75
CA VAL A 76 -11.33 -16.06 -6.95
C VAL A 76 -10.77 -14.96 -7.84
N THR A 77 -9.82 -15.27 -8.73
CA THR A 77 -9.02 -14.25 -9.44
C THR A 77 -9.57 -13.87 -10.82
N GLY A 78 -10.36 -14.75 -11.44
CA GLY A 78 -10.77 -14.63 -12.85
C GLY A 78 -9.62 -14.62 -13.86
N VAL A 79 -8.39 -14.90 -13.44
CA VAL A 79 -7.21 -14.92 -14.32
C VAL A 79 -7.24 -16.17 -15.18
N THR A 80 -6.93 -16.04 -16.47
CA THR A 80 -6.89 -17.14 -17.43
C THR A 80 -5.54 -17.23 -18.09
N GLU A 81 -5.24 -18.36 -18.73
CA GLU A 81 -4.00 -18.54 -19.49
C GLU A 81 -3.85 -17.47 -20.59
N ASP A 82 -4.95 -17.11 -21.26
CA ASP A 82 -4.95 -16.08 -22.30
C ASP A 82 -4.61 -14.69 -21.74
N HIS A 83 -5.04 -14.37 -20.52
CA HIS A 83 -4.63 -13.14 -19.85
C HIS A 83 -3.12 -13.08 -19.59
N LEU A 84 -2.46 -14.23 -19.41
CA LEU A 84 -1.04 -14.33 -19.07
C LEU A 84 -0.11 -14.49 -20.27
N ARG A 85 -0.67 -14.75 -21.47
CA ARG A 85 0.11 -15.00 -22.70
C ARG A 85 1.02 -13.82 -23.07
N ASP A 86 0.47 -12.62 -23.01
CA ASP A 86 1.16 -11.36 -23.34
C ASP A 86 1.28 -10.44 -22.11
N ALA A 87 1.28 -11.03 -20.91
CA ALA A 87 1.38 -10.28 -19.66
C ALA A 87 2.75 -9.59 -19.50
N MET A 88 2.75 -8.48 -18.78
CA MET A 88 3.96 -7.67 -18.60
C MET A 88 4.99 -8.41 -17.74
N PRO A 89 6.28 -8.45 -18.12
CA PRO A 89 7.33 -9.02 -17.30
C PRO A 89 7.38 -8.37 -15.91
N LEU A 90 7.59 -9.19 -14.87
CA LEU A 90 7.57 -8.71 -13.48
C LEU A 90 8.54 -7.55 -13.23
N ASN A 91 9.73 -7.56 -13.84
CA ASN A 91 10.69 -6.46 -13.70
C ASN A 91 10.18 -5.13 -14.26
N GLU A 92 9.45 -5.16 -15.39
CA GLU A 92 8.84 -3.94 -15.94
C GLU A 92 7.69 -3.45 -15.07
N VAL A 93 6.92 -4.36 -14.49
CA VAL A 93 5.86 -4.05 -13.51
C VAL A 93 6.47 -3.38 -12.26
N GLN A 94 7.54 -3.96 -11.71
CA GLN A 94 8.28 -3.41 -10.57
C GLN A 94 8.77 -2.00 -10.87
N ASP A 95 9.43 -1.78 -12.01
CA ASP A 95 9.96 -0.48 -12.40
C ASP A 95 8.86 0.57 -12.52
N LYS A 96 7.71 0.21 -13.10
CA LYS A 96 6.55 1.12 -13.21
C LYS A 96 5.96 1.45 -11.85
N ILE A 97 5.76 0.45 -10.98
CA ILE A 97 5.22 0.67 -9.62
C ILE A 97 6.17 1.56 -8.82
N LEU A 98 7.48 1.25 -8.78
CA LEU A 98 8.46 2.06 -8.06
C LEU A 98 8.50 3.49 -8.60
N LYS A 99 8.45 3.67 -9.93
CA LYS A 99 8.36 4.99 -10.55
C LYS A 99 7.12 5.76 -10.10
N ILE A 100 5.96 5.11 -9.98
CA ILE A 100 4.73 5.74 -9.48
C ILE A 100 4.91 6.17 -8.01
N LEU A 101 5.42 5.27 -7.16
CA LEU A 101 5.57 5.49 -5.73
C LEU A 101 6.62 6.55 -5.39
N TYR A 102 7.70 6.63 -6.16
CA TYR A 102 8.74 7.64 -6.03
C TYR A 102 8.51 8.87 -6.93
N ASN A 103 7.29 9.06 -7.46
CA ASN A 103 6.91 10.22 -8.25
C ASN A 103 7.83 10.50 -9.46
N GLY A 104 8.34 9.45 -10.10
CA GLY A 104 9.21 9.56 -11.28
C GLY A 104 10.70 9.63 -10.98
N GLU A 105 11.11 9.66 -9.71
CA GLU A 105 12.51 9.81 -9.33
C GLU A 105 13.29 8.50 -9.26
N SER A 106 14.60 8.62 -9.44
CA SER A 106 15.52 7.48 -9.40
C SER A 106 15.72 7.03 -7.95
N VAL A 107 15.50 5.74 -7.68
CA VAL A 107 15.63 5.10 -6.35
C VAL A 107 16.95 5.44 -5.62
N GLY A 108 18.03 5.79 -6.34
CA GLY A 108 19.32 6.17 -5.76
C GLY A 108 19.50 7.65 -5.35
N ARG A 109 18.48 8.51 -5.50
CA ARG A 109 18.59 9.96 -5.21
C ARG A 109 17.60 10.50 -4.19
N ILE A 110 16.71 9.66 -3.66
CA ILE A 110 15.64 10.07 -2.74
C ILE A 110 16.25 10.85 -1.56
N ARG A 111 16.07 12.17 -1.58
CA ARG A 111 16.37 13.01 -0.43
C ARG A 111 15.12 13.05 0.44
N LEU A 112 15.26 12.61 1.69
CA LEU A 112 14.18 12.66 2.69
C LEU A 112 13.68 14.09 3.00
N ASP A 113 14.32 15.12 2.44
CA ASP A 113 14.09 16.54 2.74
C ASP A 113 13.24 17.32 1.72
N GLY A 114 12.56 16.66 0.78
CA GLY A 114 11.61 17.41 -0.06
C GLY A 114 10.99 16.71 -1.26
N GLU A 115 11.39 15.49 -1.59
CA GLU A 115 10.81 14.73 -2.70
C GLU A 115 9.64 13.89 -2.18
N LYS A 116 8.42 14.13 -2.70
CA LYS A 116 7.17 13.50 -2.23
C LYS A 116 7.13 12.03 -2.63
N VAL A 117 7.78 11.18 -1.85
CA VAL A 117 7.51 9.73 -1.86
C VAL A 117 6.04 9.52 -1.47
N ARG A 118 5.36 8.54 -2.07
CA ARG A 118 3.93 8.31 -1.82
C ARG A 118 3.70 7.32 -0.69
N LEU A 119 2.59 7.47 0.04
CA LEU A 119 2.15 6.40 0.95
C LEU A 119 1.61 5.23 0.13
N LEU A 120 1.92 4.00 0.53
CA LEU A 120 1.37 2.80 -0.08
C LEU A 120 0.31 2.20 0.85
N VAL A 121 -0.92 2.16 0.37
CA VAL A 121 -2.11 1.71 1.10
C VAL A 121 -2.56 0.36 0.56
N GLY A 122 -3.04 -0.54 1.42
CA GLY A 122 -3.57 -1.83 0.98
C GLY A 122 -4.08 -2.68 2.15
N HIS A 123 -4.30 -3.97 1.90
CA HIS A 123 -4.81 -4.92 2.89
C HIS A 123 -3.96 -6.19 2.88
N GLY A 124 -3.03 -6.32 3.83
CA GLY A 124 -2.04 -7.40 3.81
C GLY A 124 -0.87 -7.14 2.87
N ILE A 125 -0.52 -5.86 2.66
CA ILE A 125 0.45 -5.34 1.65
C ILE A 125 1.75 -6.12 1.57
N GLN A 126 2.25 -6.67 2.69
CA GLN A 126 3.47 -7.46 2.68
C GLN A 126 3.39 -8.65 1.72
N HIS A 127 2.22 -9.30 1.66
CA HIS A 127 2.00 -10.43 0.76
C HIS A 127 2.08 -10.01 -0.71
N ASP A 128 1.46 -8.88 -1.07
CA ASP A 128 1.55 -8.30 -2.41
C ASP A 128 3.00 -7.95 -2.77
N LEU A 129 3.71 -7.28 -1.87
CA LEU A 129 5.11 -6.89 -2.07
C LEU A 129 6.03 -8.11 -2.22
N ASP A 130 5.80 -9.17 -1.45
CA ASP A 130 6.57 -10.41 -1.56
C ASP A 130 6.33 -11.09 -2.92
N CYS A 131 5.07 -11.17 -3.38
CA CYS A 131 4.71 -11.71 -4.69
C CYS A 131 5.27 -10.87 -5.85
N LEU A 132 5.29 -9.54 -5.67
CA LEU A 132 5.93 -8.61 -6.59
C LEU A 132 7.45 -8.59 -6.46
N ARG A 133 8.05 -9.25 -5.47
CA ARG A 133 9.49 -9.20 -5.13
C ARG A 133 10.01 -7.77 -4.93
N MET A 134 9.20 -6.93 -4.32
CA MET A 134 9.49 -5.52 -4.05
C MET A 134 9.71 -5.28 -2.57
N LYS A 135 10.48 -4.23 -2.25
CA LYS A 135 10.61 -3.70 -0.90
C LYS A 135 10.18 -2.25 -0.91
N TYR A 136 9.45 -1.84 0.12
CA TYR A 136 9.03 -0.47 0.31
C TYR A 136 9.24 -0.04 1.77
N PRO A 137 9.62 1.22 2.05
CA PRO A 137 9.89 1.65 3.42
C PRO A 137 8.67 1.47 4.32
N GLY A 138 8.83 0.76 5.44
CA GLY A 138 7.74 0.40 6.34
C GLY A 138 6.96 1.60 6.88
N GLN A 139 7.64 2.72 7.12
CA GLN A 139 7.05 3.97 7.58
C GLN A 139 6.07 4.61 6.57
N LEU A 140 6.16 4.21 5.29
CA LEU A 140 5.28 4.66 4.21
C LEU A 140 4.15 3.67 3.92
N LEU A 141 4.10 2.52 4.60
CA LEU A 141 3.02 1.53 4.46
C LEU A 141 1.83 1.90 5.32
N ARG A 142 0.63 1.72 4.77
CA ARG A 142 -0.66 1.90 5.43
C ARG A 142 -1.51 0.67 5.19
N ASP A 143 -1.19 -0.38 5.96
CA ASP A 143 -1.83 -1.68 5.86
C ASP A 143 -3.09 -1.76 6.74
N THR A 144 -4.26 -1.80 6.11
CA THR A 144 -5.56 -1.90 6.79
C THR A 144 -5.75 -3.21 7.56
N ALA A 145 -5.01 -4.26 7.21
CA ALA A 145 -5.04 -5.53 7.96
C ALA A 145 -4.24 -5.47 9.28
N LYS A 146 -3.30 -4.52 9.40
CA LYS A 146 -2.41 -4.35 10.55
C LYS A 146 -2.68 -3.06 11.35
N TYR A 147 -3.63 -2.23 10.90
CA TYR A 147 -3.95 -0.99 11.60
C TYR A 147 -4.82 -1.27 12.82
N ARG A 148 -4.28 -1.03 14.04
CA ARG A 148 -4.93 -1.41 15.31
C ARG A 148 -6.43 -1.06 15.39
N PRO A 149 -6.90 0.14 15.00
CA PRO A 149 -8.33 0.46 15.02
C PRO A 149 -9.22 -0.40 14.11
N LEU A 150 -8.64 -1.04 13.09
CA LEU A 150 -9.35 -1.91 12.14
C LEU A 150 -9.15 -3.40 12.44
N MET A 151 -8.35 -3.76 13.45
CA MET A 151 -8.09 -5.14 13.82
C MET A 151 -9.15 -5.67 14.80
N LYS A 152 -9.27 -6.99 14.87
CA LYS A 152 -10.04 -7.65 15.92
C LYS A 152 -9.40 -7.39 17.28
N THR A 153 -10.18 -7.58 18.35
CA THR A 153 -9.70 -7.48 19.74
C THR A 153 -8.55 -8.44 20.07
N ASN A 154 -8.45 -9.56 19.34
CA ASN A 154 -7.35 -10.52 19.47
C ASN A 154 -6.15 -10.23 18.55
N LEU A 155 -6.08 -9.03 17.97
CA LEU A 155 -5.03 -8.58 17.05
C LEU A 155 -4.93 -9.40 15.74
N LEU A 156 -5.99 -10.13 15.37
CA LEU A 156 -6.10 -10.70 14.03
C LEU A 156 -6.77 -9.72 13.07
N SER A 157 -6.44 -9.81 11.78
CA SER A 157 -7.09 -9.01 10.75
C SER A 157 -8.55 -9.43 10.54
N HIS A 158 -9.40 -8.46 10.24
CA HIS A 158 -10.66 -8.69 9.54
C HIS A 158 -10.37 -8.81 8.03
N SER A 159 -11.23 -9.49 7.28
CA SER A 159 -11.15 -9.45 5.82
C SER A 159 -11.50 -8.06 5.29
N LEU A 160 -10.94 -7.68 4.13
CA LEU A 160 -11.30 -6.45 3.46
C LEU A 160 -12.82 -6.35 3.21
N LYS A 161 -13.45 -7.46 2.82
CA LYS A 161 -14.92 -7.55 2.69
C LYS A 161 -15.66 -7.15 3.96
N HIS A 162 -15.23 -7.66 5.11
CA HIS A 162 -15.83 -7.30 6.40
C HIS A 162 -15.62 -5.82 6.72
N LEU A 163 -14.38 -5.31 6.57
CA LEU A 163 -14.07 -3.92 6.86
C LEU A 163 -14.87 -2.96 5.96
N THR A 164 -14.95 -3.27 4.68
CA THR A 164 -15.70 -2.47 3.69
C THR A 164 -17.19 -2.44 4.04
N LYS A 165 -17.78 -3.60 4.37
CA LYS A 165 -19.18 -3.66 4.79
C LYS A 165 -19.44 -2.85 6.07
N THR A 166 -18.59 -3.02 7.08
CA THR A 166 -18.75 -2.40 8.40
C THR A 166 -18.53 -0.89 8.38
N TYR A 167 -17.48 -0.42 7.69
CA TYR A 167 -17.06 0.98 7.76
C TYR A 167 -17.52 1.84 6.59
N LEU A 168 -17.77 1.22 5.42
CA LEU A 168 -18.16 1.93 4.20
C LEU A 168 -19.59 1.59 3.73
N GLY A 169 -20.19 0.51 4.24
CA GLY A 169 -21.62 0.23 4.07
C GLY A 169 -22.01 -0.52 2.79
N TYR A 170 -21.04 -0.95 1.97
CA TYR A 170 -21.29 -1.72 0.75
C TYR A 170 -20.55 -3.06 0.74
N ASP A 171 -20.97 -3.96 -0.14
CA ASP A 171 -20.37 -5.29 -0.32
C ASP A 171 -19.39 -5.26 -1.51
N ILE A 172 -18.31 -6.02 -1.38
CA ILE A 172 -17.28 -6.24 -2.41
C ILE A 172 -17.00 -7.73 -2.53
N GLN A 173 -16.22 -8.13 -3.53
CA GLN A 173 -15.81 -9.52 -3.74
C GLN A 173 -17.06 -10.43 -3.82
N SER A 174 -18.02 -10.00 -4.65
CA SER A 174 -19.27 -10.72 -4.92
C SER A 174 -19.09 -11.64 -6.12
N GLY A 175 -18.28 -12.69 -5.94
CA GLY A 175 -17.83 -13.58 -7.00
C GLY A 175 -16.32 -13.48 -7.15
N ILE A 176 -15.87 -13.29 -8.39
CA ILE A 176 -14.47 -13.04 -8.72
C ILE A 176 -14.06 -11.67 -8.12
N HIS A 177 -12.88 -11.63 -7.55
CA HIS A 177 -12.26 -10.43 -7.03
C HIS A 177 -11.79 -9.53 -8.17
N ASP A 178 -12.06 -8.23 -8.03
CA ASP A 178 -11.53 -7.21 -8.93
C ASP A 178 -10.56 -6.34 -8.15
N PRO A 179 -9.25 -6.35 -8.47
CA PRO A 179 -8.25 -5.61 -7.69
C PRO A 179 -8.49 -4.09 -7.74
N TYR A 180 -9.26 -3.59 -8.71
CA TYR A 180 -9.71 -2.20 -8.73
C TYR A 180 -10.75 -1.90 -7.64
N GLU A 181 -11.76 -2.75 -7.48
CA GLU A 181 -12.76 -2.65 -6.40
C GLU A 181 -12.08 -2.70 -5.02
N ASP A 182 -11.12 -3.61 -4.86
CA ASP A 182 -10.37 -3.79 -3.62
C ASP A 182 -9.46 -2.58 -3.33
N CYS A 183 -8.73 -2.07 -4.35
CA CYS A 183 -7.94 -0.84 -4.28
C CYS A 183 -8.76 0.39 -3.83
N ILE A 184 -9.95 0.60 -4.42
CA ILE A 184 -10.84 1.68 -4.01
C ILE A 184 -11.26 1.50 -2.55
N SER A 185 -11.61 0.27 -2.17
CA SER A 185 -12.12 -0.02 -0.84
C SER A 185 -11.06 0.21 0.24
N VAL A 186 -9.81 -0.20 0.02
CA VAL A 186 -8.70 0.10 0.94
C VAL A 186 -8.38 1.60 0.98
N MET A 187 -8.43 2.30 -0.15
CA MET A 187 -8.20 3.75 -0.20
C MET A 187 -9.27 4.51 0.58
N ARG A 188 -10.54 4.12 0.42
CA ARG A 188 -11.66 4.71 1.18
C ARG A 188 -11.56 4.42 2.68
N LEU A 189 -11.18 3.21 3.08
CA LEU A 189 -10.90 2.88 4.48
C LEU A 189 -9.78 3.74 5.05
N TYR A 190 -8.67 3.88 4.31
CA TYR A 190 -7.56 4.75 4.69
C TYR A 190 -8.01 6.20 4.86
N LYS A 191 -8.70 6.77 3.87
CA LYS A 191 -9.22 8.15 3.94
C LYS A 191 -10.16 8.34 5.12
N ARG A 192 -11.02 7.35 5.42
CA ARG A 192 -11.92 7.38 6.58
C ARG A 192 -11.15 7.43 7.90
N MET A 193 -10.12 6.59 8.07
CA MET A 193 -9.29 6.56 9.28
C MET A 193 -8.42 7.81 9.40
N ARG A 194 -7.84 8.27 8.29
CA ARG A 194 -7.06 9.51 8.22
C ARG A 194 -7.90 10.74 8.54
N GLY A 195 -9.18 10.74 8.20
CA GLY A 195 -10.09 11.85 8.49
C GLY A 195 -10.63 11.90 9.93
N GLN A 196 -10.19 11.01 10.82
CA GLN A 196 -10.59 11.04 12.23
C GLN A 196 -9.80 12.09 13.01
N ASP A 197 -10.43 12.65 14.04
CA ASP A 197 -9.74 13.53 15.00
C ASP A 197 -8.71 12.73 15.80
N HIS A 198 -7.49 13.24 15.89
CA HIS A 198 -6.47 12.63 16.73
C HIS A 198 -6.82 12.89 18.19
N GLN A 199 -7.21 11.83 18.93
CA GLN A 199 -7.31 11.92 20.37
C GLN A 199 -5.89 11.96 20.95
N VAL A 200 -5.47 13.14 21.38
CA VAL A 200 -4.27 13.26 22.23
C VAL A 200 -4.64 12.63 23.55
N GLU A 201 -4.20 11.39 23.80
CA GLU A 201 -4.30 10.79 25.12
C GLU A 201 -3.47 11.65 26.08
N GLY A 202 -4.15 12.49 26.86
CA GLY A 202 -3.53 13.33 27.85
C GLY A 202 -3.05 12.49 29.03
N LEU A 203 -1.89 11.86 28.90
CA LEU A 203 -1.10 11.23 29.97
C LEU A 203 0.34 11.01 29.45
N GLY A 204 1.17 12.05 29.46
CA GLY A 204 2.59 11.93 29.16
C GLY A 204 3.25 13.28 28.90
N ASN A 205 4.20 13.64 29.76
CA ASN A 205 4.92 14.92 29.80
C ASN A 205 5.59 15.26 28.44
N GLU A 206 5.65 16.56 28.08
CA GLU A 206 6.28 17.11 26.87
C GLU A 206 7.82 16.96 26.81
N ARG A 207 8.40 15.84 27.26
CA ARG A 207 9.85 15.63 27.29
C ARG A 207 10.25 14.18 26.99
N ALA A 208 10.10 13.76 25.74
CA ALA A 208 10.78 12.55 25.25
C ALA A 208 11.04 12.67 23.73
N ASN A 209 11.89 13.62 23.35
CA ASN A 209 12.24 13.87 21.95
C ASN A 209 13.49 13.08 21.50
N SER A 210 13.68 11.87 22.01
CA SER A 210 14.74 10.96 21.58
C SER A 210 14.23 9.53 21.61
N GLY A 211 13.78 9.04 20.45
CA GLY A 211 13.25 7.69 20.31
C GLY A 211 14.29 6.61 20.61
N PHE A 212 13.79 5.41 20.91
CA PHE A 212 14.55 4.19 21.19
C PHE A 212 15.61 3.86 20.11
N ASP A 213 15.36 4.30 18.87
CA ASP A 213 16.26 4.14 17.71
C ASP A 213 17.59 4.92 17.84
N SER A 214 17.67 5.89 18.76
CA SER A 214 18.87 6.71 18.99
C SER A 214 19.81 6.13 20.06
N ILE A 215 19.35 5.18 20.88
CA ILE A 215 20.11 4.66 22.03
C ILE A 215 20.80 3.36 21.60
N ARG A 216 22.12 3.28 21.80
CA ARG A 216 22.88 2.07 21.46
C ARG A 216 22.44 0.89 22.34
N SER A 217 22.38 -0.31 21.78
CA SER A 217 22.01 -1.55 22.50
C SER A 217 22.74 -1.72 23.84
N THR A 218 23.99 -1.27 23.93
CA THR A 218 24.84 -1.36 25.13
C THR A 218 24.50 -0.34 26.22
N GLU A 219 23.71 0.69 25.92
CA GLU A 219 23.19 1.67 26.88
C GLU A 219 21.82 1.22 27.39
N LEU A 220 20.99 0.61 26.55
CA LEU A 220 19.70 0.01 26.94
C LEU A 220 19.85 -1.11 27.98
N GLU A 221 20.90 -1.93 27.86
CA GLU A 221 21.20 -3.02 28.81
C GLU A 221 21.60 -2.52 30.22
N LYS A 222 21.89 -1.22 30.36
CA LYS A 222 22.28 -0.61 31.65
C LYS A 222 21.12 0.09 32.36
N LEU A 223 19.98 0.24 31.67
CA LEU A 223 18.82 0.91 32.22
C LEU A 223 18.03 -0.04 33.14
N THR A 224 17.47 0.53 34.19
CA THR A 224 16.53 -0.17 35.06
C THR A 224 15.20 -0.41 34.32
N PRO A 225 14.37 -1.38 34.77
CA PRO A 225 13.04 -1.60 34.19
C PRO A 225 12.16 -0.34 34.17
N ASP A 226 12.27 0.51 35.19
CA ASP A 226 11.52 1.77 35.27
C ASP A 226 12.02 2.78 34.24
N GLU A 227 13.34 2.91 34.06
CA GLU A 227 13.92 3.79 33.02
C GLU A 227 13.60 3.31 31.61
N LEU A 228 13.60 1.99 31.37
CA LEU A 228 13.16 1.40 30.10
C LEU A 228 11.69 1.68 29.80
N TYR A 229 10.85 1.66 30.83
CA TYR A 229 9.43 1.99 30.71
C TYR A 229 9.23 3.47 30.37
N GLU A 230 9.98 4.38 30.99
CA GLU A 230 9.88 5.83 30.74
C GLU A 230 10.31 6.23 29.32
N ILE A 231 11.23 5.48 28.69
CA ILE A 231 11.65 5.72 27.28
C ILE A 231 10.84 4.88 26.26
N SER A 232 9.93 4.04 26.74
CA SER A 232 9.11 3.16 25.90
C SER A 232 8.04 3.96 25.17
N ILE A 233 8.39 4.49 23.99
CA ILE A 233 7.42 5.09 23.07
C ILE A 233 6.75 4.01 22.22
N SER A 234 5.45 4.16 21.96
CA SER A 234 4.78 3.27 21.01
C SER A 234 5.24 3.57 19.58
N ASP A 235 5.54 2.52 18.83
CA ASP A 235 5.76 2.55 17.39
C ASP A 235 4.46 2.74 16.58
N TYR A 236 3.32 2.84 17.27
CA TYR A 236 2.02 3.04 16.65
C TYR A 236 1.88 4.45 16.07
N LYS A 237 1.73 4.52 14.74
CA LYS A 237 1.43 5.77 14.03
C LYS A 237 -0.06 5.84 13.69
N CYS A 238 -0.77 6.80 14.29
CA CYS A 238 -2.14 7.11 13.88
C CYS A 238 -2.15 7.68 12.45
N TRP A 239 -3.00 7.14 11.58
CA TRP A 239 -3.13 7.64 10.20
C TRP A 239 -3.73 9.04 10.12
N CYS A 240 -4.44 9.47 11.17
CA CYS A 240 -4.91 10.84 11.33
C CYS A 240 -3.76 11.88 11.30
N LEU A 241 -2.54 11.47 11.66
CA LEU A 241 -1.32 12.30 11.60
C LEU A 241 -0.73 12.38 10.20
N ASP A 242 -1.22 11.62 9.21
CA ASP A 242 -0.73 11.73 7.84
C ASP A 242 -1.14 13.05 7.16
N LEU A 243 -2.12 13.76 7.74
CA LEU A 243 -2.51 15.12 7.34
C LEU A 243 -1.66 16.20 8.02
N SER A 244 -1.00 15.90 9.14
CA SER A 244 -0.22 16.88 9.89
C SER A 244 1.19 17.02 9.30
N LYS A 245 1.65 18.28 9.18
CA LYS A 245 2.94 18.63 8.58
C LYS A 245 4.14 18.30 9.48
N GLU A 246 3.94 17.64 10.62
CA GLU A 246 4.93 17.56 11.70
C GLU A 246 5.80 16.29 11.68
N CYS A 247 5.66 15.42 10.69
CA CYS A 247 6.51 14.24 10.56
C CYS A 247 7.75 14.50 9.68
N SER A 248 8.37 15.67 9.82
CA SER A 248 9.66 16.02 9.20
C SER A 248 10.62 16.68 10.17
N LEU A 249 10.62 16.26 11.44
CA LEU A 249 11.67 16.62 12.40
C LEU A 249 11.93 15.44 13.33
N GLY A 250 13.02 14.74 13.05
CA GLY A 250 13.61 13.69 13.89
C GLY A 250 14.98 13.36 13.31
N SER A 251 15.89 14.33 13.44
CA SER A 251 17.32 14.21 13.13
C SER A 251 18.04 13.29 14.10
#